data_AF-A0A522IY06-F1
#
_entry.id   AF-A0A522IY06-F1
#
_cell.length_a   1.000
_cell.length_b   1.000
_cell.length_c   1.000
_cell.angle_alpha   90.00
_cell.angle_beta   90.00
_cell.angle_gamma   90.00
#
_symmetry.space_group_name_H-M   'P 1'
#
loop_
_entity.id
_entity.type
_entity.pdbx_description
1 polymer ?
#
loop_
_entity_poly.entity_id
_entity_poly.type
_entity_poly.pdbx_seq_one_letter_code
_entity_poly.pdbx_strand_id
1 'polypeptide(L)'
;MEMFDVQELDRVARRDHEILDALRSRDLTRAEHAMLDAPQAQCSVIHHFGPGLCVREVFLPAGAFVVGHRHKTAHLNVFLKGRLRMVRDDGSTEELVAPMMFVGQPGRKCCYVIEDVVWQNIFATEETDIQKIEAQFLDKSEGFAAHQERELLARAGEHADDRADYAAALLQTGFDEATARAISESTADQCPFPHGAWRVKTGPSPIEGTGLFATTPIASGELIAPARIGGLRTPAGRFTNHSRAPNAEMVSRANGDIDLVALCDIGGCRGGQDGDEITIDYRQALALSGIC
;
A
#
# COMPACT_ATOMS: atom_id res chain seq x y z
N MET A 1 10.29 36.09 2.41
CA MET A 1 9.28 36.39 3.45
C MET A 1 8.37 35.17 3.49
N GLU A 2 8.58 34.28 4.45
CA GLU A 2 7.69 33.14 4.65
C GLU A 2 6.41 33.67 5.27
N MET A 3 5.30 33.57 4.52
CA MET A 3 3.97 33.89 5.00
C MET A 3 3.33 32.56 5.40
N PHE A 4 3.11 32.38 6.70
CA PHE A 4 2.37 31.23 7.21
C PHE A 4 0.89 31.59 7.29
N ASP A 5 0.02 30.72 6.81
CA ASP A 5 -1.41 30.86 7.01
C ASP A 5 -1.75 30.56 8.48
N VAL A 6 -2.08 31.61 9.23
CA VAL A 6 -2.44 31.52 10.65
C VAL A 6 -3.66 30.61 10.85
N GLN A 7 -4.57 30.55 9.88
CA GLN A 7 -5.75 29.69 9.97
C GLN A 7 -5.39 28.20 9.84
N GLU A 8 -4.43 27.88 8.99
CA GLU A 8 -3.91 26.53 8.82
C GLU A 8 -3.18 26.06 10.08
N LEU A 9 -2.35 26.94 10.67
CA LEU A 9 -1.66 26.68 11.94
C LEU A 9 -2.64 26.45 13.10
N ASP A 10 -3.69 27.26 13.22
CA ASP A 10 -4.73 27.10 14.25
C ASP A 10 -5.53 25.80 14.07
N ARG A 11 -5.76 25.38 12.81
CA ARG A 11 -6.40 24.09 12.50
C ARG A 11 -5.53 22.92 12.93
N VAL A 12 -4.23 22.95 12.60
CA VAL A 12 -3.27 21.92 13.02
C VAL A 12 -3.18 21.84 14.55
N ALA A 13 -3.06 22.97 15.24
CA ALA A 13 -2.98 22.97 16.71
C ALA A 13 -4.26 22.44 17.39
N ARG A 14 -5.44 22.83 16.90
CA ARG A 14 -6.72 22.32 17.43
C ARG A 14 -6.85 20.81 17.25
N ARG A 15 -6.44 20.33 16.09
CA ARG A 15 -6.47 18.91 15.75
C ARG A 15 -5.52 18.08 16.60
N ASP A 16 -4.29 18.55 16.82
CA ASP A 16 -3.35 17.92 17.73
C ASP A 16 -3.92 17.82 19.15
N HIS A 17 -4.64 18.87 19.59
CA HIS A 17 -5.35 18.85 20.86
C HIS A 17 -6.45 17.78 20.92
N GLU A 18 -7.26 17.65 19.86
CA GLU A 18 -8.32 16.62 19.77
C GLU A 18 -7.74 15.20 19.78
N ILE A 19 -6.64 14.96 19.06
CA ILE A 19 -5.92 13.67 19.07
C ILE A 19 -5.40 13.39 20.48
N LEU A 20 -4.70 14.33 21.10
CA LEU A 20 -4.16 14.17 22.45
C LEU A 20 -5.27 13.93 23.48
N ASP A 21 -6.39 14.62 23.38
CA ASP A 21 -7.53 14.45 24.28
C ASP A 21 -8.25 13.12 24.05
N ALA A 22 -8.38 12.64 22.81
CA ALA A 22 -8.91 11.31 22.51
C ALA A 22 -8.02 10.20 23.06
N LEU A 23 -6.70 10.35 22.90
CA LEU A 23 -5.71 9.43 23.48
C LEU A 23 -5.76 9.45 25.02
N ARG A 24 -5.89 10.63 25.64
CA ARG A 24 -6.04 10.78 27.10
C ARG A 24 -7.35 10.18 27.61
N SER A 25 -8.45 10.35 26.87
CA SER A 25 -9.75 9.78 27.23
C SER A 25 -9.88 8.30 26.89
N ARG A 26 -8.83 7.68 26.32
CA ARG A 26 -8.78 6.25 25.95
C ARG A 26 -9.89 5.81 24.98
N ASP A 27 -10.37 6.75 24.18
CA ASP A 27 -11.38 6.50 23.16
C ASP A 27 -10.65 6.24 21.85
N LEU A 28 -10.24 4.98 21.64
CA LEU A 28 -9.44 4.58 20.49
C LEU A 28 -10.16 4.81 19.15
N THR A 29 -11.49 4.71 19.14
CA THR A 29 -12.30 4.98 17.95
C THR A 29 -12.27 6.47 17.62
N ARG A 30 -12.45 7.34 18.61
CA ARG A 30 -12.35 8.79 18.40
C ARG A 30 -10.93 9.21 18.02
N ALA A 31 -9.93 8.60 18.65
CA ALA A 31 -8.52 8.86 18.33
C ALA A 31 -8.21 8.45 16.87
N GLU A 32 -8.65 7.27 16.43
CA GLU A 32 -8.51 6.82 15.06
C GLU A 32 -9.14 7.80 14.06
N HIS A 33 -10.38 8.23 14.28
CA HIS A 33 -11.04 9.19 13.39
C HIS A 33 -10.27 10.51 13.30
N ALA A 34 -9.84 11.08 14.43
CA ALA A 34 -9.09 12.33 14.45
C ALA A 34 -7.72 12.19 13.76
N MET A 35 -7.06 11.04 13.92
CA MET A 35 -5.77 10.72 13.32
C MET A 35 -5.88 10.45 11.81
N LEU A 36 -6.95 9.84 11.32
CA LEU A 36 -7.10 9.50 9.90
C LEU A 36 -7.10 10.72 9.01
N ASP A 37 -7.77 11.78 9.45
CA ASP A 37 -7.83 13.00 8.66
C ASP A 37 -6.50 13.81 8.76
N ALA A 38 -5.52 13.39 9.59
CA ALA A 38 -4.29 14.12 9.92
C ALA A 38 -3.16 13.86 8.91
N PRO A 39 -2.11 14.71 8.83
CA PRO A 39 -0.94 14.42 8.02
C PRO A 39 -0.34 13.06 8.40
N GLN A 40 -0.34 12.12 7.45
CA GLN A 40 0.17 10.78 7.68
C GLN A 40 1.69 10.72 7.51
N ALA A 41 2.37 10.07 8.46
CA ALA A 41 3.81 9.83 8.37
C ALA A 41 4.13 8.77 7.31
N GLN A 42 5.30 8.87 6.65
CA GLN A 42 5.75 7.85 5.73
C GLN A 42 6.11 6.56 6.50
N CYS A 43 5.30 5.52 6.34
CA CYS A 43 5.43 4.26 7.05
C CYS A 43 5.60 3.14 6.02
N SER A 44 6.83 2.96 5.53
CA SER A 44 7.11 2.02 4.45
C SER A 44 6.83 0.58 4.87
N VAL A 45 6.23 -0.19 3.95
CA VAL A 45 5.93 -1.61 4.15
C VAL A 45 6.59 -2.43 3.04
N ILE A 46 7.22 -3.53 3.42
CA ILE A 46 7.76 -4.54 2.51
C ILE A 46 7.10 -5.89 2.85
N HIS A 47 6.63 -6.59 1.82
CA HIS A 47 6.04 -7.91 1.95
C HIS A 47 7.04 -8.97 1.49
N HIS A 48 7.48 -9.83 2.40
CA HIS A 48 8.33 -10.96 2.06
C HIS A 48 7.50 -12.23 1.98
N PHE A 49 7.50 -12.88 0.82
CA PHE A 49 6.84 -14.16 0.62
C PHE A 49 7.86 -15.28 0.60
N GLY A 50 7.58 -16.33 1.37
CA GLY A 50 8.31 -17.60 1.34
C GLY A 50 7.34 -18.78 1.51
N PRO A 51 7.83 -20.02 1.39
CA PRO A 51 6.97 -21.19 1.53
C PRO A 51 6.23 -21.20 2.88
N GLY A 52 4.89 -21.18 2.85
CA GLY A 52 4.04 -21.15 4.05
C GLY A 52 4.13 -19.89 4.92
N LEU A 53 4.79 -18.83 4.46
CA LEU A 53 5.03 -17.62 5.26
C LEU A 53 4.88 -16.32 4.44
N CYS A 54 4.18 -15.36 5.03
CA CYS A 54 4.22 -13.96 4.63
C CYS A 54 4.78 -13.11 5.80
N VAL A 55 5.84 -12.35 5.55
CA VAL A 55 6.37 -11.37 6.51
C VAL A 55 6.00 -9.98 6.05
N ARG A 56 5.25 -9.25 6.89
CA ARG A 56 5.02 -7.81 6.71
C ARG A 56 6.05 -7.06 7.53
N GLU A 57 7.06 -6.49 6.87
CA GLU A 57 8.04 -5.60 7.47
C GLU A 57 7.55 -4.16 7.37
N VAL A 58 7.51 -3.45 8.49
CA VAL A 58 7.13 -2.04 8.53
C VAL A 58 8.26 -1.19 9.12
N PHE A 59 8.52 -0.06 8.46
CA PHE A 59 9.30 1.04 8.99
C PHE A 59 8.36 2.06 9.64
N LEU A 60 8.64 2.45 10.88
CA LEU A 60 7.90 3.50 11.59
C LEU A 60 8.88 4.60 12.04
N PRO A 61 8.68 5.86 11.64
CA PRO A 61 9.60 6.94 11.99
C PRO A 61 9.45 7.38 13.45
N ALA A 62 10.55 7.81 14.06
CA ALA A 62 10.55 8.41 15.40
C ALA A 62 9.55 9.57 15.49
N GLY A 63 8.85 9.67 16.62
CA GLY A 63 7.83 10.67 16.88
C GLY A 63 6.43 10.30 16.37
N ALA A 64 6.27 9.26 15.57
CA ALA A 64 4.97 8.83 15.11
C ALA A 64 4.14 8.22 16.25
N PHE A 65 2.84 8.54 16.26
CA PHE A 65 1.84 7.76 17.01
C PHE A 65 1.12 6.84 16.03
N VAL A 66 1.13 5.55 16.31
CA VAL A 66 0.66 4.50 15.38
C VAL A 66 -0.51 3.78 16.00
N VAL A 67 -1.60 3.73 15.26
CA VAL A 67 -2.79 2.92 15.59
C VAL A 67 -2.95 1.88 14.49
N GLY A 68 -2.67 0.63 14.80
CA GLY A 68 -2.77 -0.48 13.85
C GLY A 68 -4.21 -0.98 13.66
N HIS A 69 -4.41 -1.71 12.56
CA HIS A 69 -5.57 -2.57 12.37
C HIS A 69 -5.59 -3.67 13.44
N ARG A 70 -6.77 -4.23 13.72
CA ARG A 70 -6.90 -5.31 14.71
C ARG A 70 -6.40 -6.61 14.09
N HIS A 71 -5.45 -7.27 14.72
CA HIS A 71 -5.00 -8.60 14.32
C HIS A 71 -5.94 -9.67 14.90
N LYS A 72 -6.39 -10.61 14.06
CA LYS A 72 -7.34 -11.68 14.40
C LYS A 72 -6.71 -12.81 15.21
N THR A 73 -5.43 -13.08 14.97
CA THR A 73 -4.72 -14.25 15.49
C THR A 73 -3.40 -13.87 16.16
N ALA A 74 -2.94 -14.73 17.07
CA ALA A 74 -1.60 -14.62 17.60
C ALA A 74 -0.58 -14.95 16.50
N HIS A 75 0.53 -14.21 16.46
CA HIS A 75 1.57 -14.39 15.44
C HIS A 75 2.94 -13.96 15.97
N LEU A 76 4.00 -14.48 15.35
CA LEU A 76 5.37 -14.13 15.72
C LEU A 76 5.69 -12.72 15.24
N ASN A 77 6.34 -11.96 16.11
CA ASN A 77 6.79 -10.61 15.85
C ASN A 77 8.30 -10.55 16.05
N VAL A 78 9.01 -9.94 15.10
CA VAL A 78 10.44 -9.66 15.22
C VAL A 78 10.63 -8.16 15.18
N PHE A 79 11.15 -7.62 16.27
CA PHE A 79 11.47 -6.21 16.40
C PHE A 79 12.96 -6.04 16.18
N LEU A 80 13.33 -5.62 14.96
CA LEU A 80 14.70 -5.65 14.45
C LEU A 80 15.53 -4.45 14.91
N LYS A 81 14.91 -3.27 14.91
CA LYS A 81 15.54 -1.98 15.25
C LYS A 81 14.54 -1.07 15.95
N GLY A 82 15.05 -0.23 16.84
CA GLY A 82 14.34 0.93 17.37
C GLY A 82 13.75 0.70 18.75
N ARG A 83 12.93 1.66 19.14
CA ARG A 83 12.34 1.73 20.47
C ARG A 83 10.97 2.39 20.39
N LEU A 84 9.99 1.80 21.05
CA LEU A 84 8.64 2.33 21.10
C LEU A 84 7.99 2.08 22.46
N ARG A 85 6.91 2.81 22.73
CA ARG A 85 6.05 2.58 23.88
C ARG A 85 4.70 2.07 23.39
N MET A 86 4.41 0.81 23.70
CA MET A 86 3.11 0.19 23.47
C MET A 86 2.10 0.70 24.50
N VAL A 87 0.90 0.99 24.05
CA VAL A 87 -0.24 1.41 24.88
C VAL A 87 -1.24 0.26 24.90
N ARG A 88 -1.58 -0.22 26.11
CA ARG A 88 -2.59 -1.26 26.31
C ARG A 88 -3.99 -0.66 26.45
N ASP A 89 -5.01 -1.51 26.33
CA ASP A 89 -6.41 -1.11 26.47
C ASP A 89 -6.74 -0.54 27.86
N ASP A 90 -6.07 -1.00 28.92
CA ASP A 90 -6.19 -0.47 30.28
C ASP A 90 -5.40 0.84 30.50
N GLY A 91 -4.82 1.39 29.43
CA GLY A 91 -3.98 2.58 29.40
C GLY A 91 -2.64 2.45 30.11
N SER A 92 -2.27 1.26 30.57
CA SER A 92 -0.88 0.99 30.94
C SER A 92 0.00 1.02 29.69
N THR A 93 1.30 1.23 29.91
CA THR A 93 2.26 1.27 28.81
C THR A 93 3.42 0.32 29.07
N GLU A 94 3.97 -0.21 27.99
CA GLU A 94 5.14 -1.07 27.99
C GLU A 94 6.15 -0.54 26.98
N GLU A 95 7.40 -0.42 27.39
CA GLU A 95 8.48 -0.03 26.46
C GLU A 95 9.06 -1.28 25.81
N LEU A 96 9.12 -1.27 24.48
CA LEU A 96 9.77 -2.30 23.68
C LEU A 96 11.07 -1.72 23.11
N VAL A 97 12.15 -2.47 23.25
CA VAL A 97 13.50 -2.10 22.76
C VAL A 97 14.05 -3.24 21.92
N ALA A 98 14.44 -2.94 20.69
CA ALA A 98 15.06 -3.92 19.80
C ALA A 98 16.52 -4.22 20.21
N PRO A 99 17.07 -5.39 19.82
CA PRO A 99 16.40 -6.47 19.12
C PRO A 99 15.59 -7.35 20.08
N MET A 100 14.36 -7.72 19.69
CA MET A 100 13.57 -8.70 20.44
C MET A 100 12.60 -9.47 19.56
N MET A 101 12.15 -10.62 20.05
CA MET A 101 11.13 -11.46 19.40
C MET A 101 10.08 -11.86 20.42
N PHE A 102 8.82 -11.83 20.02
CA PHE A 102 7.71 -12.17 20.90
C PHE A 102 6.47 -12.63 20.12
N VAL A 103 5.55 -13.30 20.81
CA VAL A 103 4.24 -13.63 20.26
C VAL A 103 3.28 -12.50 20.58
N GLY A 104 2.83 -11.79 19.55
CA GLY A 104 1.79 -10.77 19.69
C GLY A 104 0.43 -11.44 19.77
N GLN A 105 -0.36 -11.11 20.78
CA GLN A 105 -1.72 -11.62 20.93
C GLN A 105 -2.69 -10.91 19.98
N PRO A 106 -3.87 -11.52 19.68
CA PRO A 106 -4.93 -10.84 18.93
C PRO A 106 -5.30 -9.50 19.57
N GLY A 107 -5.61 -8.50 18.74
CA GLY A 107 -5.91 -7.15 19.21
C GLY A 107 -5.31 -6.06 18.33
N ARG A 108 -5.47 -4.81 18.77
CA ARG A 108 -4.88 -3.64 18.11
C ARG A 108 -3.56 -3.28 18.79
N LYS A 109 -2.58 -2.89 17.98
CA LYS A 109 -1.31 -2.34 18.48
C LYS A 109 -1.40 -0.82 18.40
N CYS A 110 -1.30 -0.16 19.54
CA CYS A 110 -1.23 1.30 19.62
C CYS A 110 0.12 1.68 20.24
N CYS A 111 0.91 2.51 19.58
CA CYS A 111 2.23 2.84 20.11
C CYS A 111 2.72 4.23 19.75
N TYR A 112 3.57 4.77 20.61
CA TYR A 112 4.38 5.95 20.32
C TYR A 112 5.80 5.52 20.00
N VAL A 113 6.31 5.95 18.84
CA VAL A 113 7.64 5.58 18.34
C VAL A 113 8.68 6.55 18.91
N ILE A 114 9.64 6.03 19.68
CA ILE A 114 10.68 6.83 20.34
C ILE A 114 11.91 6.96 19.44
N GLU A 115 12.29 5.87 18.77
CA GLU A 115 13.38 5.80 17.79
C GLU A 115 12.88 5.05 16.56
N ASP A 116 13.41 5.36 15.37
CA ASP A 116 13.04 4.69 14.11
C ASP A 116 12.98 3.17 14.27
N VAL A 117 11.82 2.61 13.95
CA VAL A 117 11.48 1.21 14.16
C VAL A 117 11.47 0.43 12.85
N VAL A 118 12.02 -0.79 12.90
CA VAL A 118 11.78 -1.83 11.88
C VAL A 118 11.14 -3.03 12.58
N TRP A 119 9.91 -3.36 12.19
CA TRP A 119 9.11 -4.42 12.82
C TRP A 119 8.53 -5.35 11.77
N GLN A 120 8.79 -6.65 11.91
CA GLN A 120 8.20 -7.72 11.13
C GLN A 120 7.03 -8.42 11.85
N ASN A 121 5.87 -8.50 11.19
CA ASN A 121 4.79 -9.43 11.55
C ASN A 121 4.88 -10.67 10.65
N ILE A 122 4.96 -11.86 11.24
CA ILE A 122 5.12 -13.12 10.50
C ILE A 122 3.79 -13.88 10.51
N PHE A 123 3.19 -14.05 9.34
CA PHE A 123 1.93 -14.76 9.14
C PHE A 123 2.18 -16.11 8.48
N ALA A 124 1.59 -17.17 9.03
CA ALA A 124 1.62 -18.51 8.43
C ALA A 124 0.51 -18.63 7.38
N THR A 125 0.88 -18.53 6.10
CA THR A 125 -0.06 -18.56 4.96
C THR A 125 0.68 -18.89 3.67
N GLU A 126 -0.01 -19.54 2.73
CA GLU A 126 0.47 -19.77 1.35
C GLU A 126 0.04 -18.64 0.40
N GLU A 127 -0.76 -17.68 0.88
CA GLU A 127 -1.22 -16.55 0.08
C GLU A 127 -0.07 -15.57 -0.19
N THR A 128 -0.06 -15.02 -1.40
CA THR A 128 0.85 -13.92 -1.84
C THR A 128 0.06 -12.70 -2.30
N ASP A 129 -1.26 -12.74 -2.19
CA ASP A 129 -2.16 -11.62 -2.40
C ASP A 129 -2.38 -10.91 -1.06
N ILE A 130 -1.89 -9.67 -0.98
CA ILE A 130 -1.91 -8.88 0.26
C ILE A 130 -3.33 -8.59 0.71
N GLN A 131 -4.30 -8.41 -0.20
CA GLN A 131 -5.69 -8.19 0.20
C GLN A 131 -6.27 -9.43 0.88
N LYS A 132 -5.94 -10.63 0.38
CA LYS A 132 -6.35 -11.89 1.00
C LYS A 132 -5.65 -12.11 2.34
N ILE A 133 -4.35 -11.81 2.42
CA ILE A 133 -3.58 -11.89 3.68
C ILE A 133 -4.18 -10.94 4.72
N GLU A 134 -4.44 -9.69 4.36
CA GLU A 134 -5.07 -8.73 5.27
C GLU A 134 -6.48 -9.19 5.67
N ALA A 135 -7.30 -9.70 4.75
CA ALA A 135 -8.61 -10.26 5.07
C ALA A 135 -8.51 -11.48 6.00
N GLN A 136 -7.47 -12.30 5.88
CA GLN A 136 -7.24 -13.47 6.72
C GLN A 136 -6.81 -13.09 8.14
N PHE A 137 -5.93 -12.09 8.29
CA PHE A 137 -5.26 -11.79 9.56
C PHE A 137 -5.70 -10.51 10.25
N LEU A 138 -6.38 -9.59 9.55
CA LEU A 138 -6.72 -8.27 10.05
C LEU A 138 -8.23 -7.99 9.97
N ASP A 139 -8.72 -7.21 10.93
CA ASP A 139 -10.00 -6.50 10.87
C ASP A 139 -9.72 -5.00 10.72
N LYS A 140 -10.23 -4.42 9.63
CA LYS A 140 -10.24 -2.97 9.40
C LYS A 140 -11.47 -2.39 10.09
N SER A 141 -11.32 -1.26 10.77
CA SER A 141 -12.45 -0.59 11.42
C SER A 141 -13.38 0.05 10.39
N GLU A 142 -14.63 0.24 10.76
CA GLU A 142 -15.61 0.97 9.93
C GLU A 142 -15.14 2.40 9.62
N GLY A 143 -14.53 3.07 10.62
CA GLY A 143 -13.95 4.40 10.46
C GLY A 143 -12.86 4.46 9.39
N PHE A 144 -11.95 3.48 9.41
CA PHE A 144 -10.91 3.35 8.40
C PHE A 144 -11.48 3.05 7.02
N ALA A 145 -12.43 2.12 6.92
CA ALA A 145 -13.07 1.77 5.65
C ALA A 145 -13.78 2.98 5.03
N ALA A 146 -14.56 3.72 5.82
CA ALA A 146 -15.23 4.93 5.37
C ALA A 146 -14.25 6.05 4.98
N HIS A 147 -13.11 6.18 5.67
CA HIS A 147 -12.08 7.15 5.28
C HIS A 147 -11.45 6.76 3.93
N GLN A 148 -11.07 5.50 3.71
CA GLN A 148 -10.55 5.05 2.42
C GLN A 148 -11.55 5.27 1.27
N GLU A 149 -12.84 5.02 1.47
CA GLU A 149 -13.86 5.25 0.45
C GLU A 149 -13.96 6.74 0.08
N ARG A 150 -13.90 7.64 1.07
CA ARG A 150 -13.88 9.09 0.81
C ARG A 150 -12.66 9.52 0.01
N GLU A 151 -11.47 9.04 0.39
CA GLU A 151 -10.22 9.34 -0.32
C GLU A 151 -10.26 8.83 -1.77
N LEU A 152 -10.78 7.62 -1.98
CA LEU A 152 -10.95 7.03 -3.30
C LEU A 152 -11.86 7.89 -4.19
N LEU A 153 -13.01 8.31 -3.65
CA LEU A 153 -13.97 9.17 -4.36
C LEU A 153 -13.40 10.55 -4.65
N ALA A 154 -12.64 11.13 -3.72
CA ALA A 154 -12.00 12.42 -3.90
C ALA A 154 -10.98 12.38 -5.05
N ARG A 155 -10.19 11.31 -5.12
CA ARG A 155 -9.15 11.11 -6.16
C ARG A 155 -9.72 10.67 -7.51
N ALA A 156 -10.91 10.06 -7.55
CA ALA A 156 -11.50 9.57 -8.79
C ALA A 156 -11.62 10.66 -9.87
N GLY A 157 -11.92 11.91 -9.47
CA GLY A 157 -12.02 13.05 -10.39
C GLY A 157 -10.69 13.44 -11.05
N GLU A 158 -9.56 13.23 -10.36
CA GLU A 158 -8.20 13.56 -10.83
C GLU A 158 -7.79 12.70 -12.03
N HIS A 159 -8.39 11.52 -12.17
CA HIS A 159 -8.07 10.52 -13.21
C HIS A 159 -9.05 10.50 -14.39
N ALA A 160 -9.80 11.59 -14.59
CA ALA A 160 -10.70 11.71 -15.75
C ALA A 160 -9.93 11.62 -17.08
N ASP A 161 -8.77 12.25 -17.16
CA ASP A 161 -7.92 12.25 -18.35
C ASP A 161 -7.33 10.87 -18.64
N ASP A 162 -6.98 10.09 -17.61
CA ASP A 162 -6.48 8.72 -17.76
C ASP A 162 -7.53 7.80 -18.37
N ARG A 163 -8.78 7.89 -17.90
CA ARG A 163 -9.91 7.12 -18.47
C ARG A 163 -10.25 7.54 -19.89
N ALA A 164 -10.13 8.83 -20.21
CA ALA A 164 -10.33 9.32 -21.57
C ALA A 164 -9.19 8.85 -22.51
N ASP A 165 -7.95 8.84 -22.04
CA ASP A 165 -6.80 8.36 -22.82
C ASP A 165 -6.84 6.84 -23.02
N TYR A 166 -7.35 6.09 -22.05
CA TYR A 166 -7.61 4.65 -22.20
C TYR A 166 -8.54 4.35 -23.39
N ALA A 167 -9.64 5.08 -23.52
CA ALA A 167 -10.55 4.93 -24.66
C ALA A 167 -9.84 5.23 -25.99
N ALA A 168 -8.94 6.21 -26.02
CA ALA A 168 -8.12 6.50 -27.19
C ALA A 168 -7.08 5.40 -27.47
N ALA A 169 -6.48 4.81 -26.44
CA ALA A 169 -5.53 3.71 -26.55
C ALA A 169 -6.18 2.45 -27.15
N LEU A 170 -7.42 2.14 -26.76
CA LEU A 170 -8.20 1.04 -27.36
C LEU A 170 -8.39 1.24 -28.86
N LEU A 171 -8.81 2.44 -29.28
CA LEU A 171 -8.99 2.76 -30.69
C LEU A 171 -7.70 2.65 -31.50
N GLN A 172 -6.57 3.09 -30.94
CA GLN A 172 -5.27 3.03 -31.62
C GLN A 172 -4.74 1.59 -31.78
N THR A 173 -5.04 0.73 -30.82
CA THR A 173 -4.56 -0.65 -30.80
C THR A 173 -5.53 -1.62 -31.51
N GLY A 174 -6.69 -1.12 -31.95
CA GLY A 174 -7.69 -1.90 -32.67
C GLY A 174 -8.52 -2.83 -31.77
N PHE A 175 -8.41 -2.68 -30.45
CA PHE A 175 -9.23 -3.44 -29.50
C PHE A 175 -10.55 -2.72 -29.23
N ASP A 176 -11.65 -3.46 -29.22
CA ASP A 176 -12.88 -2.99 -28.60
C ASP A 176 -12.82 -3.18 -27.07
N GLU A 177 -13.61 -2.40 -26.34
CA GLU A 177 -13.64 -2.40 -24.87
C GLU A 177 -14.02 -3.76 -24.28
N ALA A 178 -14.97 -4.47 -24.90
CA ALA A 178 -15.45 -5.75 -24.38
C ALA A 178 -14.37 -6.83 -24.50
N THR A 179 -13.66 -6.86 -25.62
CA THR A 179 -12.51 -7.73 -25.86
C THR A 179 -11.37 -7.40 -24.89
N ALA A 180 -11.02 -6.13 -24.74
CA ALA A 180 -9.98 -5.71 -23.80
C ALA A 180 -10.31 -6.10 -22.36
N ARG A 181 -11.57 -5.90 -21.92
CA ARG A 181 -12.05 -6.33 -20.61
C ARG A 181 -11.99 -7.85 -20.45
N ALA A 182 -12.44 -8.62 -21.45
CA ALA A 182 -12.41 -10.08 -21.39
C ALA A 182 -10.98 -10.64 -21.27
N ILE A 183 -10.02 -10.08 -22.03
CA ILE A 183 -8.59 -10.44 -21.93
C ILE A 183 -8.04 -10.06 -20.55
N SER A 184 -8.34 -8.83 -20.11
CA SER A 184 -7.89 -8.35 -18.80
C SER A 184 -8.40 -9.29 -17.72
N GLU A 185 -9.70 -9.57 -17.69
CA GLU A 185 -10.42 -10.34 -16.66
C GLU A 185 -10.08 -11.82 -16.62
N SER A 186 -9.59 -12.40 -17.71
CA SER A 186 -9.13 -13.78 -17.76
C SER A 186 -8.14 -14.11 -16.64
N THR A 187 -8.37 -15.22 -15.96
CA THR A 187 -7.49 -15.79 -14.94
C THR A 187 -6.61 -16.92 -15.48
N ALA A 188 -6.81 -17.33 -16.74
CA ALA A 188 -6.12 -18.47 -17.34
C ALA A 188 -4.61 -18.22 -17.54
N ASP A 189 -4.20 -16.95 -17.65
CA ASP A 189 -2.84 -16.51 -17.90
C ASP A 189 -2.24 -15.79 -16.68
N GLN A 190 -2.61 -16.18 -15.46
CA GLN A 190 -2.11 -15.56 -14.23
C GLN A 190 -1.28 -16.50 -13.35
N CYS A 191 -0.30 -15.92 -12.66
CA CYS A 191 0.47 -16.57 -11.61
C CYS A 191 0.59 -15.62 -10.39
N PRO A 192 0.81 -16.17 -9.17
CA PRO A 192 1.07 -15.35 -7.98
C PRO A 192 2.38 -14.57 -8.10
N PHE A 193 2.60 -13.62 -7.18
CA PHE A 193 3.95 -13.09 -7.01
C PHE A 193 4.91 -14.22 -6.62
N PRO A 194 6.14 -14.26 -7.19
CA PRO A 194 7.12 -15.23 -6.75
C PRO A 194 7.58 -14.92 -5.32
N HIS A 195 8.12 -15.93 -4.65
CA HIS A 195 8.79 -15.74 -3.36
C HIS A 195 9.88 -14.68 -3.47
N GLY A 196 9.98 -13.81 -2.48
CA GLY A 196 10.83 -12.61 -2.53
C GLY A 196 10.27 -11.47 -1.70
N ALA A 197 10.89 -10.31 -1.82
CA ALA A 197 10.49 -9.08 -1.13
C ALA A 197 9.85 -8.11 -2.13
N TRP A 198 8.64 -7.66 -1.85
CA TRP A 198 7.88 -6.78 -2.74
C TRP A 198 7.46 -5.50 -2.03
N ARG A 199 7.67 -4.39 -2.73
CA ARG A 199 7.37 -3.01 -2.29
C ARG A 199 6.07 -2.49 -2.91
N VAL A 200 5.17 -3.41 -3.26
CA VAL A 200 3.89 -3.10 -3.90
C VAL A 200 2.76 -3.94 -3.31
N LYS A 201 1.53 -3.47 -3.48
CA LYS A 201 0.31 -4.23 -3.17
C LYS A 201 -0.81 -3.89 -4.14
N THR A 202 -1.82 -4.76 -4.21
CA THR A 202 -3.06 -4.48 -4.92
C THR A 202 -4.07 -3.76 -4.02
N GLY A 203 -4.85 -2.85 -4.59
CA GLY A 203 -5.78 -1.96 -3.87
C GLY A 203 -6.95 -1.51 -4.75
N PRO A 204 -8.06 -1.03 -4.19
CA PRO A 204 -9.07 -0.31 -4.96
C PRO A 204 -8.44 0.90 -5.69
N SER A 205 -8.70 1.04 -6.98
CA SER A 205 -8.12 2.11 -7.80
C SER A 205 -9.07 3.29 -7.99
N PRO A 206 -8.59 4.54 -7.85
CA PRO A 206 -9.34 5.73 -8.26
C PRO A 206 -9.45 5.87 -9.79
N ILE A 207 -8.67 5.12 -10.56
CA ILE A 207 -8.73 5.07 -12.03
C ILE A 207 -9.82 4.08 -12.46
N GLU A 208 -9.60 2.78 -12.20
CA GLU A 208 -10.51 1.68 -12.56
C GLU A 208 -10.24 0.44 -11.70
N GLY A 209 -11.30 -0.12 -11.11
CA GLY A 209 -11.27 -1.44 -10.48
C GLY A 209 -10.18 -1.59 -9.40
N THR A 210 -9.20 -2.45 -9.68
CA THR A 210 -8.08 -2.75 -8.80
C THR A 210 -6.79 -2.23 -9.42
N GLY A 211 -6.03 -1.45 -8.65
CA GLY A 211 -4.73 -0.90 -9.03
C GLY A 211 -3.57 -1.60 -8.32
N LEU A 212 -2.35 -1.27 -8.75
CA LEU A 212 -1.10 -1.63 -8.08
C LEU A 212 -0.52 -0.38 -7.42
N PHE A 213 -0.17 -0.46 -6.13
CA PHE A 213 0.29 0.69 -5.35
C PHE A 213 1.65 0.43 -4.73
N ALA A 214 2.51 1.44 -4.73
CA ALA A 214 3.78 1.38 -4.02
C ALA A 214 3.56 1.43 -2.49
N THR A 215 4.26 0.55 -1.77
CA THR A 215 4.25 0.49 -0.30
C THR A 215 5.55 1.01 0.32
N THR A 216 6.56 1.24 -0.49
CA THR A 216 7.83 1.90 -0.12
C THR A 216 8.20 2.82 -1.28
N PRO A 217 8.87 3.96 -1.05
CA PRO A 217 9.37 4.75 -2.18
C PRO A 217 10.22 3.91 -3.13
N ILE A 218 10.03 4.13 -4.43
CA ILE A 218 10.76 3.47 -5.51
C ILE A 218 11.40 4.55 -6.35
N ALA A 219 12.72 4.48 -6.55
CA ALA A 219 13.44 5.47 -7.34
C ALA A 219 13.27 5.22 -8.85
N SER A 220 13.39 6.27 -9.65
CA SER A 220 13.44 6.17 -11.11
C SER A 220 14.46 5.13 -11.59
N GLY A 221 14.05 4.27 -12.52
CA GLY A 221 14.84 3.18 -13.09
C GLY A 221 14.90 1.90 -12.23
N GLU A 222 14.32 1.90 -11.02
CA GLU A 222 14.29 0.68 -10.20
C GLU A 222 13.23 -0.32 -10.68
N LEU A 223 13.55 -1.61 -10.51
CA LEU A 223 12.58 -2.68 -10.64
C LEU A 223 11.48 -2.54 -9.58
N ILE A 224 10.23 -2.50 -10.04
CA ILE A 224 9.05 -2.51 -9.20
C ILE A 224 8.68 -3.96 -8.86
N ALA A 225 8.39 -4.76 -9.90
CA ALA A 225 8.02 -6.15 -9.79
C ALA A 225 8.08 -6.84 -11.18
N PRO A 226 8.24 -8.17 -11.26
CA PRO A 226 8.03 -8.89 -12.51
C PRO A 226 6.54 -8.76 -12.89
N ALA A 227 6.25 -8.38 -14.12
CA ALA A 227 4.90 -8.29 -14.66
C ALA A 227 4.45 -9.57 -15.38
N ARG A 228 5.39 -10.27 -16.06
CA ARG A 228 5.16 -11.60 -16.62
C ARG A 228 6.32 -12.54 -16.33
N ILE A 229 5.99 -13.78 -16.00
CA ILE A 229 6.95 -14.87 -15.75
C ILE A 229 6.48 -16.11 -16.51
N GLY A 230 7.31 -16.62 -17.42
CA GLY A 230 6.99 -17.82 -18.20
C GLY A 230 5.70 -17.68 -19.01
N GLY A 231 5.41 -16.47 -19.51
CA GLY A 231 4.19 -16.16 -20.26
C GLY A 231 2.94 -15.88 -19.42
N LEU A 232 3.00 -16.05 -18.09
CA LEU A 232 1.89 -15.77 -17.18
C LEU A 232 2.05 -14.38 -16.54
N ARG A 233 0.95 -13.63 -16.41
CA ARG A 233 0.87 -12.35 -15.71
C ARG A 233 0.93 -12.54 -14.19
N THR A 234 1.81 -11.81 -13.54
CA THR A 234 1.77 -11.65 -12.08
C THR A 234 0.67 -10.65 -11.67
N PRO A 235 0.42 -10.41 -10.38
CA PRO A 235 -0.46 -9.31 -9.96
C PRO A 235 -0.01 -7.95 -10.50
N ALA A 236 1.31 -7.70 -10.62
CA ALA A 236 1.81 -6.46 -11.23
C ALA A 236 1.47 -6.37 -12.72
N GLY A 237 1.53 -7.47 -13.47
CA GLY A 237 1.13 -7.46 -14.88
C GLY A 237 -0.38 -7.40 -15.10
N ARG A 238 -1.19 -7.76 -14.11
CA ARG A 238 -2.65 -7.81 -14.19
C ARG A 238 -3.33 -6.51 -13.73
N PHE A 239 -2.85 -5.90 -12.66
CA PHE A 239 -3.55 -4.80 -11.97
C PHE A 239 -2.86 -3.44 -12.13
N THR A 240 -1.82 -3.33 -12.96
CA THR A 240 -1.22 -2.03 -13.28
C THR A 240 -2.08 -1.32 -14.32
N ASN A 241 -2.70 -0.21 -13.92
CA ASN A 241 -3.65 0.52 -14.74
C ASN A 241 -3.00 1.39 -15.82
N HIS A 242 -3.82 1.82 -16.76
CA HIS A 242 -3.41 2.78 -17.77
C HIS A 242 -3.36 4.21 -17.22
N SER A 243 -2.37 4.98 -17.63
CA SER A 243 -2.36 6.44 -17.50
C SER A 243 -1.84 7.11 -18.76
N ARG A 244 -2.31 8.32 -19.02
CA ARG A 244 -1.77 9.22 -20.04
C ARG A 244 -0.36 9.71 -19.69
N ALA A 245 -0.08 9.84 -18.39
CA ALA A 245 1.20 10.30 -17.84
C ALA A 245 1.76 9.21 -16.90
N PRO A 246 2.17 8.05 -17.46
CA PRO A 246 2.54 6.89 -16.66
C PRO A 246 3.81 7.16 -15.83
N ASN A 247 3.89 6.51 -14.67
CA ASN A 247 5.06 6.54 -13.79
C ASN A 247 5.90 5.24 -13.85
N ALA A 248 5.47 4.26 -14.64
CA ALA A 248 6.21 3.02 -14.89
C ALA A 248 6.10 2.56 -16.35
N GLU A 249 7.00 1.65 -16.74
CA GLU A 249 7.00 1.02 -18.04
C GLU A 249 7.22 -0.49 -17.93
N MET A 250 6.78 -1.21 -18.96
CA MET A 250 7.02 -2.64 -19.12
C MET A 250 8.32 -2.83 -19.90
N VAL A 251 9.23 -3.67 -19.40
CA VAL A 251 10.54 -3.93 -20.01
C VAL A 251 10.72 -5.42 -20.25
N SER A 252 10.91 -5.82 -21.51
CA SER A 252 11.16 -7.21 -21.87
C SER A 252 12.57 -7.65 -21.47
N ARG A 253 12.66 -8.85 -20.88
CA ARG A 253 13.91 -9.54 -20.59
C ARG A 253 14.31 -10.45 -21.75
N ALA A 254 15.59 -10.81 -21.81
CA ALA A 254 16.13 -11.71 -22.84
C ALA A 254 15.49 -13.12 -22.84
N ASN A 255 14.91 -13.55 -21.72
CA ASN A 255 14.21 -14.83 -21.58
C ASN A 255 12.72 -14.76 -21.93
N GLY A 256 12.20 -13.60 -22.37
CA GLY A 256 10.79 -13.39 -22.70
C GLY A 256 9.89 -12.99 -21.53
N ASP A 257 10.42 -12.93 -20.30
CA ASP A 257 9.71 -12.35 -19.16
C ASP A 257 9.58 -10.82 -19.32
N ILE A 258 8.65 -10.23 -18.58
CA ILE A 258 8.44 -8.77 -18.60
C ILE A 258 8.55 -8.25 -17.17
N ASP A 259 9.34 -7.20 -16.99
CA ASP A 259 9.43 -6.45 -15.75
C ASP A 259 8.62 -5.17 -15.80
N LEU A 260 8.13 -4.74 -14.64
CA LEU A 260 7.63 -3.39 -14.42
C LEU A 260 8.73 -2.55 -13.77
N VAL A 261 9.11 -1.45 -14.42
CA VAL A 261 10.22 -0.58 -14.01
C VAL A 261 9.72 0.84 -13.84
N ALA A 262 10.20 1.55 -12.82
CA ALA A 262 9.80 2.92 -12.54
C ALA A 262 10.40 3.90 -13.57
N LEU A 263 9.58 4.80 -14.13
CA LEU A 263 10.03 5.88 -15.01
C LEU A 263 10.48 7.12 -14.22
N CYS A 264 9.85 7.37 -13.08
CA CYS A 264 10.15 8.47 -12.16
C CYS A 264 10.17 7.95 -10.71
N ASP A 265 10.43 8.85 -9.76
CA ASP A 265 10.30 8.51 -8.35
C ASP A 265 8.82 8.31 -8.00
N ILE A 266 8.52 7.19 -7.34
CA ILE A 266 7.16 6.78 -6.95
C ILE A 266 7.08 6.77 -5.41
N GLY A 267 6.09 7.47 -4.85
CA GLY A 267 5.85 7.57 -3.42
C GLY A 267 5.29 6.30 -2.81
N GLY A 268 5.83 5.88 -1.65
CA GLY A 268 5.29 4.79 -0.86
C GLY A 268 4.10 5.19 0.02
N CYS A 269 3.54 4.23 0.75
CA CYS A 269 2.42 4.46 1.66
C CYS A 269 2.74 5.43 2.80
N ARG A 270 1.71 6.18 3.21
CA ARG A 270 1.74 7.10 4.35
C ARG A 270 0.69 6.67 5.36
N GLY A 271 1.11 6.34 6.58
CA GLY A 271 0.23 5.80 7.62
C GLY A 271 -0.43 4.51 7.14
N GLY A 272 -1.76 4.46 7.21
CA GLY A 272 -2.56 3.36 6.68
C GLY A 272 -2.99 3.50 5.22
N GLN A 273 -2.66 4.62 4.56
CA GLN A 273 -3.09 4.93 3.19
C GLN A 273 -2.19 4.24 2.16
N ASP A 274 -2.71 4.03 0.96
CA ASP A 274 -1.94 3.52 -0.17
C ASP A 274 -0.93 4.57 -0.65
N GLY A 275 0.19 4.13 -1.24
CA GLY A 275 1.14 5.04 -1.89
C GLY A 275 0.64 5.49 -3.25
N ASP A 276 1.56 5.91 -4.09
CA ASP A 276 1.25 6.26 -5.47
C ASP A 276 0.78 5.01 -6.23
N GLU A 277 -0.28 5.18 -7.04
CA GLU A 277 -0.71 4.14 -7.96
C GLU A 277 0.30 4.04 -9.10
N ILE A 278 0.75 2.82 -9.37
CA ILE A 278 1.68 2.52 -10.44
C ILE A 278 0.86 2.32 -11.71
N THR A 279 1.24 3.03 -12.77
CA THR A 279 0.51 3.07 -14.04
C THR A 279 1.47 3.01 -15.22
N ILE A 280 0.97 2.49 -16.35
CA ILE A 280 1.72 2.36 -17.61
C ILE A 280 0.94 2.92 -18.80
N ASP A 281 1.62 3.10 -19.92
CA ASP A 281 0.95 3.28 -21.21
C ASP A 281 0.61 1.91 -21.83
N TYR A 282 -0.67 1.60 -21.99
CA TYR A 282 -1.13 0.33 -22.59
C TYR A 282 -0.71 0.19 -24.04
N ARG A 283 -0.53 1.29 -24.78
CA ARG A 283 -0.06 1.25 -26.17
C ARG A 283 1.35 0.65 -26.24
N GLN A 284 2.22 1.07 -25.31
CA GLN A 284 3.58 0.57 -25.20
C GLN A 284 3.62 -0.89 -24.72
N ALA A 285 2.80 -1.22 -23.71
CA ALA A 285 2.73 -2.58 -23.17
C ALA A 285 2.22 -3.61 -24.20
N LEU A 286 1.25 -3.24 -25.04
CA LEU A 286 0.71 -4.11 -26.09
C LEU A 286 1.73 -4.35 -27.21
N ALA A 287 2.53 -3.35 -27.58
CA ALA A 287 3.61 -3.50 -28.56
C ALA A 287 4.64 -4.56 -28.13
N LEU A 288 4.90 -4.70 -26.83
CA LEU A 288 5.80 -5.73 -26.28
C LEU A 288 5.21 -7.14 -26.30
N SER A 289 3.88 -7.25 -26.35
CA SER A 289 3.20 -8.55 -26.36
C SER A 289 3.16 -9.19 -27.75
N GLY A 290 3.59 -8.47 -28.80
CA GLY A 290 3.57 -8.97 -30.19
C GLY A 290 2.16 -9.16 -30.76
N ILE A 291 1.15 -8.49 -30.19
CA ILE A 291 -0.26 -8.60 -30.60
C ILE A 291 -0.65 -7.49 -31.62
N CYS A 292 0.30 -6.64 -32.03
CA CYS A 292 0.10 -5.63 -33.07
C CYS A 292 0.95 -5.92 -34.32
#